data_AF-X0UQL8-F1
#
_entry.id   AF-X0UQL8-F1
#
_cell.length_a   1.000
_cell.length_b   1.000
_cell.length_c   1.000
_cell.angle_alpha   90.00
_cell.angle_beta   90.00
_cell.angle_gamma   90.00
#
_symmetry.space_group_name_H-M   'P 1'
#
loop_
_entity.id
_entity.type
_entity.pdbx_description
1 polymer ?
#
loop_
_entity_poly.entity_id
_entity_poly.type
_entity_poly.pdbx_seq_one_letter_code
_entity_poly.pdbx_strand_id
1 'polypeptide(L)'
;MNEKDFVQKLVRKMRGEMKKYEVVEGTNLLYKLIIDTEGKVAPANYEEPKRGNLAFQTDILIKDKNVPLVVIEVKYGGFSTHD
;
A
#
# COMPACT_ATOMS: atom_id res chain seq x y z
N MET A 1 9.09 14.71 14.45
CA MET A 1 9.00 13.49 13.60
C MET A 1 7.56 13.38 13.19
N ASN A 2 7.28 13.33 11.90
CA ASN A 2 5.93 13.07 11.38
C ASN A 2 5.77 11.58 11.02
N GLU A 3 4.58 11.17 10.58
CA GLU A 3 4.29 9.78 10.20
C GLU A 3 5.17 9.28 9.07
N LYS A 4 5.42 10.11 8.05
CA LYS A 4 6.32 9.78 6.94
C LYS A 4 7.75 9.53 7.41
N ASP A 5 8.29 10.39 8.27
CA ASP A 5 9.61 10.22 8.87
C ASP A 5 9.69 8.91 9.69
N PHE A 6 8.59 8.56 10.36
CA PHE A 6 8.48 7.35 11.15
C PHE A 6 8.43 6.10 10.28
N VAL A 7 7.62 6.09 9.22
CA VAL A 7 7.59 5.04 8.18
C VAL A 7 8.99 4.82 7.61
N GLN A 8 9.69 5.89 7.21
CA GLN A 8 11.03 5.78 6.65
C GLN A 8 12.04 5.15 7.62
N LYS A 9 11.98 5.53 8.91
CA LYS A 9 12.81 4.90 9.95
C LYS A 9 12.48 3.42 10.13
N LEU A 10 11.20 3.08 10.13
CA LEU A 10 10.73 1.70 10.29
C LEU A 10 11.18 0.83 9.11
N VAL A 11 10.96 1.30 7.87
CA VAL A 11 11.41 0.62 6.64
C VAL A 11 12.92 0.39 6.67
N ARG A 12 13.71 1.40 7.04
CA ARG A 12 15.17 1.26 7.16
C ARG A 12 15.57 0.18 8.16
N LYS A 13 14.91 0.12 9.32
CA LYS A 13 15.17 -0.90 10.35
C LYS A 13 14.78 -2.29 9.85
N MET A 14 13.58 -2.45 9.29
CA MET A 14 13.07 -3.73 8.78
C MET A 14 13.94 -4.27 7.64
N ARG A 15 14.42 -3.44 6.71
CA ARG A 15 15.40 -3.84 5.68
C ARG A 15 16.74 -4.31 6.28
N GLY A 16 17.08 -3.83 7.47
CA GLY A 16 18.23 -4.29 8.24
C GLY A 16 18.06 -5.72 8.75
N GLU A 17 16.89 -6.02 9.31
CA GLU A 17 16.60 -7.27 10.02
C GLU A 17 16.06 -8.38 9.11
N MET A 18 15.33 -8.02 8.04
CA MET A 18 14.57 -8.95 7.20
C MET A 18 15.24 -9.14 5.83
N LYS A 19 16.50 -9.59 5.80
CA LYS A 19 17.29 -9.72 4.55
C LYS A 19 16.69 -10.65 3.49
N LYS A 20 15.85 -11.59 3.90
CA LYS A 20 15.19 -12.55 3.00
C LYS A 20 14.00 -11.93 2.24
N TYR A 21 13.39 -10.88 2.77
CA TYR A 21 12.16 -10.29 2.24
C TYR A 21 12.41 -8.91 1.67
N GLU A 22 11.58 -8.52 0.71
CA GLU A 22 11.61 -7.16 0.16
C GLU A 22 10.63 -6.29 0.96
N VAL A 23 11.15 -5.19 1.52
CA VAL A 23 10.36 -4.20 2.26
C VAL A 23 10.23 -2.95 1.41
N VAL A 24 9.00 -2.63 0.99
CA VAL A 24 8.68 -1.56 0.04
C VAL A 24 7.78 -0.53 0.71
N GLU A 25 8.03 0.75 0.45
CA GLU A 25 7.22 1.89 0.93
C GLU A 25 6.19 2.30 -0.13
N GLY A 26 4.98 2.68 0.28
CA GLY A 26 4.00 3.34 -0.59
C GLY A 26 3.51 2.51 -1.78
N THR A 27 3.27 1.21 -1.57
CA THR A 27 2.90 0.29 -2.67
C THR A 27 1.39 0.24 -2.88
N ASN A 28 0.95 0.26 -4.14
CA ASN A 28 -0.44 0.00 -4.53
C ASN A 28 -0.68 -1.51 -4.62
N LEU A 29 -1.63 -2.03 -3.84
CA LEU A 29 -1.88 -3.48 -3.72
C LEU A 29 -3.14 -3.96 -4.43
N LEU A 30 -4.21 -3.18 -4.35
CA LEU A 30 -5.50 -3.56 -4.90
C LEU A 30 -5.98 -2.51 -5.88
N TYR A 31 -6.47 -2.99 -7.01
CA TYR A 31 -7.11 -2.18 -8.03
C TYR A 31 -8.56 -2.62 -8.19
N LYS A 32 -9.50 -1.68 -8.01
CA LYS A 32 -10.93 -1.98 -8.18
C LYS A 32 -11.33 -1.74 -9.64
N LEU A 33 -11.82 -2.78 -10.30
CA LEU A 33 -12.43 -2.74 -11.62
C LEU A 33 -13.86 -3.26 -11.50
N ILE A 34 -14.82 -2.60 -12.14
CA ILE A 34 -16.20 -3.07 -12.26
C ILE A 34 -16.47 -3.31 -13.74
N ILE A 35 -16.95 -4.49 -14.08
CA ILE A 35 -17.39 -4.84 -15.44
C ILE A 35 -18.89 -5.09 -15.36
N ASP A 36 -19.69 -4.33 -16.10
CA ASP A 36 -21.14 -4.50 -16.11
C ASP A 36 -21.60 -5.60 -17.09
N THR A 37 -22.92 -5.79 -17.19
CA THR A 37 -23.55 -6.81 -18.04
C THR A 37 -23.33 -6.57 -19.54
N GLU A 38 -22.93 -5.37 -19.94
CA GLU A 38 -22.62 -5.00 -21.32
C GLU A 38 -21.11 -5.09 -21.61
N GLY A 39 -20.30 -5.47 -20.62
CA GLY A 39 -18.84 -5.54 -20.73
C GLY A 39 -18.15 -4.19 -20.56
N LYS A 40 -18.86 -3.14 -20.11
CA LYS A 40 -18.26 -1.82 -19.89
C LYS A 40 -17.47 -1.83 -18.58
N VAL A 41 -16.21 -1.40 -18.68
CA VAL A 41 -15.28 -1.32 -17.55
C VAL A 41 -15.38 0.06 -16.88
N ALA A 42 -15.50 0.06 -15.55
CA ALA A 42 -15.49 1.26 -14.72
C ALA A 42 -14.42 1.19 -13.62
N PRO A 43 -13.80 2.33 -13.29
CA PRO A 43 -13.95 3.63 -13.95
C PRO A 43 -13.12 3.72 -15.23
N ALA A 44 -13.43 4.69 -16.10
CA ALA A 44 -12.81 4.83 -17.43
C ALA A 44 -11.27 5.01 -17.41
N ASN A 45 -10.70 5.48 -16.31
CA ASN A 45 -9.25 5.66 -16.15
C ASN A 45 -8.56 4.44 -15.51
N TYR A 46 -9.14 3.24 -15.67
CA TYR A 46 -8.65 2.01 -15.07
C TYR A 46 -7.20 1.63 -15.43
N GLU A 47 -6.68 2.17 -16.54
CA GLU A 47 -5.30 1.95 -17.00
C GLU A 47 -4.26 2.71 -16.14
N GLU A 48 -4.69 3.73 -15.39
CA GLU A 48 -3.83 4.54 -14.52
C GLU A 48 -4.38 4.67 -13.08
N PRO A 49 -4.42 3.58 -12.32
CA PRO A 49 -4.91 3.64 -10.95
C PRO A 49 -3.94 4.41 -10.03
N LYS A 50 -4.48 5.31 -9.19
CA LYS A 50 -3.70 6.23 -8.34
C LYS A 50 -4.22 6.18 -6.89
N ARG A 51 -3.41 6.60 -5.91
CA ARG A 51 -3.83 6.67 -4.49
C ARG A 51 -5.12 7.49 -4.38
N GLY A 52 -6.12 6.97 -3.67
CA GLY A 52 -7.41 7.63 -3.51
C GLY A 52 -8.34 7.52 -4.73
N ASN A 53 -7.85 6.96 -5.83
CA ASN A 53 -8.65 6.64 -7.01
C ASN A 53 -8.27 5.25 -7.53
N LEU A 54 -9.03 4.24 -7.06
CA LEU A 54 -8.93 2.83 -7.45
C LEU A 54 -7.77 2.04 -6.90
N ALA A 55 -6.72 2.69 -6.37
CA ALA A 55 -5.60 2.00 -5.75
C ALA A 55 -5.72 2.03 -4.22
N PHE A 56 -5.73 0.86 -3.59
CA PHE A 56 -5.38 0.75 -2.17
C PHE A 56 -3.86 0.85 -2.03
N GLN A 57 -3.37 2.00 -1.60
CA GLN A 57 -1.96 2.21 -1.30
C GLN A 57 -1.71 1.92 0.17
N THR A 58 -0.72 1.07 0.44
CA THR A 58 -0.25 0.82 1.81
C THR A 58 1.02 1.60 2.11
N ASP A 59 1.21 1.99 3.38
CA ASP A 59 2.44 2.62 3.83
C ASP A 59 3.64 1.68 3.66
N ILE A 60 3.50 0.40 4.05
CA ILE A 60 4.59 -0.57 3.97
C ILE A 60 4.09 -1.95 3.52
N LEU A 61 4.76 -2.51 2.51
CA LEU A 61 4.58 -3.88 2.05
C LEU A 61 5.82 -4.72 2.32
N ILE A 62 5.63 -5.88 2.94
CA ILE A 62 6.64 -6.94 3.01
C ILE A 62 6.22 -8.05 2.03
N LYS A 63 7.11 -8.41 1.10
CA LYS A 63 6.84 -9.42 0.07
C LYS A 63 8.00 -10.38 -0.13
N ASP A 64 7.70 -11.57 -0.64
CA ASP A 64 8.69 -12.51 -1.19
C ASP A 64 8.51 -12.53 -2.71
N LYS A 65 9.47 -11.92 -3.44
CA LYS A 65 9.37 -11.65 -4.87
C LYS A 65 8.08 -10.90 -5.23
N ASN A 66 7.14 -11.57 -5.91
CA ASN A 66 5.87 -11.00 -6.35
C ASN A 66 4.71 -11.34 -5.40
N VAL A 67 4.96 -12.07 -4.31
CA VAL A 67 3.92 -12.51 -3.39
C VAL A 67 3.87 -11.55 -2.20
N PRO A 68 2.82 -10.71 -2.06
CA PRO A 68 2.63 -9.89 -0.88
C PRO A 68 2.39 -10.78 0.34
N LEU A 69 3.14 -10.55 1.42
CA LEU A 69 3.05 -11.36 2.66
C LEU A 69 2.40 -10.58 3.80
N VAL A 70 2.82 -9.33 4.01
CA VAL A 70 2.32 -8.48 5.11
C VAL A 70 2.12 -7.05 4.61
N VAL A 71 0.97 -6.48 4.96
CA VAL A 71 0.58 -5.10 4.69
C VAL A 71 0.54 -4.37 6.02
N ILE A 72 1.18 -3.20 6.11
CA ILE A 72 1.27 -2.43 7.34
C ILE A 72 0.85 -0.99 7.03
N GLU A 73 -0.23 -0.56 7.66
CA GLU A 73 -0.52 0.87 7.81
C GLU A 73 0.10 1.40 9.09
N VAL A 74 0.70 2.56 8.97
CA VAL A 74 1.42 3.19 10.05
C VAL A 74 0.64 4.41 10.51
N LYS A 75 0.50 4.52 11.83
CA LYS A 75 -0.08 5.69 12.48
C LYS A 75 0.94 6.22 13.46
N TYR A 76 1.17 7.53 13.42
CA TYR A 76 2.11 8.18 14.32
C TYR A 76 1.50 9.41 14.99
N GLY A 77 1.36 9.36 16.32
CA GLY A 77 0.78 10.44 17.13
C GLY A 77 -0.56 10.01 17.76
N GLY A 78 -1.59 10.83 17.57
CA GLY A 78 -2.94 10.54 18.05
C GLY A 78 -3.69 9.62 17.10
N PHE A 79 -4.48 8.71 17.67
CA PHE A 79 -5.39 7.85 16.93
C PHE A 79 -6.82 8.35 17.12
N SER A 80 -7.63 8.25 16.07
CA SER A 80 -9.07 8.50 16.07
C SER A 80 -9.84 7.19 15.94
N THR A 81 -11.14 7.23 16.22
CA THR A 81 -12.04 6.07 16.04
C THR A 81 -12.31 5.72 14.58
N HIS A 82 -11.87 6.56 13.64
CA HIS A 82 -11.99 6.33 12.19
C HIS A 82 -10.70 5.77 11.57
N ASP A 83 -9.64 5.63 12.37
CA ASP A 83 -8.41 4.92 12.00
C ASP A 83 -8.56 3.41 12.16
#